data_AF-A0A2R6JE48-F1
#
_entry.id   AF-A0A2R6JE48-F1
#
_cell.length_a   1.000
_cell.length_b   1.000
_cell.length_c   1.000
_cell.angle_alpha   90.00
_cell.angle_beta   90.00
_cell.angle_gamma   90.00
#
_symmetry.space_group_name_H-M   'P 1'
#
loop_
_entity.id
_entity.type
_entity.pdbx_description
1 polymer ?
#
loop_
_entity_poly.entity_id
_entity_poly.type
_entity_poly.pdbx_seq_one_letter_code
_entity_poly.pdbx_strand_id
1 'polypeptide(L)'
;MDGTAAKIVLSAKRGDSINRIADKIGVSYSWTYDWIERLEEARVIARTDNGIEVVDHEIRQQYAEMMAALYSRDAISQEDAYIIPHFAGIEFACTEIDAAYVWTHGGYQIARTHDDYPVFIQVHDRDVGRWNAFFQQFDIEATINERPDADDIDGDIHYVVFPETDGIDIEWVNGNPVIPLEDAVDQMMENRPAYEPALEIIAREYDIDIDASHHDAMTAD
;
A
#
# COMPACT_ATOMS: atom_id res chain seq x y z
N MET A 1 1.98 2.34 -24.64
CA MET A 1 2.19 3.01 -23.35
C MET A 1 2.82 1.99 -22.40
N ASP A 2 3.72 2.43 -21.53
CA ASP A 2 4.54 1.56 -20.67
C ASP A 2 3.95 1.51 -19.25
N GLY A 3 3.84 0.32 -18.66
CA GLY A 3 3.27 0.14 -17.31
C GLY A 3 4.05 0.87 -16.22
N THR A 4 5.38 0.98 -16.33
CA THR A 4 6.20 1.75 -15.39
C THR A 4 5.88 3.24 -15.47
N ALA A 5 5.74 3.79 -16.67
CA ALA A 5 5.38 5.21 -16.85
C ALA A 5 4.02 5.53 -16.22
N ALA A 6 3.03 4.66 -16.42
CA ALA A 6 1.71 4.80 -15.80
C ALA A 6 1.80 4.75 -14.27
N LYS A 7 2.49 3.76 -13.71
CA LYS A 7 2.68 3.62 -12.25
C LYS A 7 3.37 4.86 -11.65
N ILE A 8 4.40 5.40 -12.31
CA ILE A 8 5.07 6.64 -11.89
C ILE A 8 4.09 7.82 -11.86
N VAL A 9 3.37 8.07 -12.96
CA VAL A 9 2.48 9.23 -13.07
C VAL A 9 1.30 9.15 -12.12
N LEU A 10 0.77 7.95 -11.88
CA LEU A 10 -0.39 7.77 -11.01
C LEU A 10 -0.02 7.78 -9.52
N SER A 11 1.11 7.18 -9.13
CA SER A 11 1.54 7.11 -7.73
C SER A 11 2.25 8.37 -7.22
N ALA A 12 2.74 9.22 -8.13
CA ALA A 12 3.36 10.49 -7.80
C ALA A 12 2.35 11.46 -7.14
N LYS A 13 2.72 11.90 -5.95
CA LYS A 13 2.12 13.02 -5.23
C LYS A 13 3.07 14.20 -5.27
N ARG A 14 2.49 15.41 -5.24
CA ARG A 14 3.27 16.65 -5.17
C ARG A 14 4.22 16.58 -3.98
N GLY A 15 5.50 16.76 -4.25
CA GLY A 15 6.54 16.76 -3.22
C GLY A 15 7.31 15.45 -3.08
N ASP A 16 6.90 14.40 -3.79
CA ASP A 16 7.65 13.15 -3.79
C ASP A 16 9.05 13.34 -4.38
N SER A 17 10.04 12.68 -3.78
CA SER A 17 11.35 12.49 -4.40
C SER A 17 11.31 11.33 -5.41
N ILE A 18 12.31 11.25 -6.28
CA ILE A 18 12.46 10.11 -7.20
C ILE A 18 12.64 8.80 -6.42
N ASN A 19 13.37 8.82 -5.30
CA ASN A 19 13.48 7.67 -4.39
C ASN A 19 12.11 7.24 -3.87
N ARG A 20 11.29 8.18 -3.39
CA ARG A 20 9.95 7.88 -2.88
C ARG A 20 9.06 7.23 -3.93
N ILE A 21 9.13 7.69 -5.18
CA ILE A 21 8.38 7.08 -6.29
C ILE A 21 8.93 5.69 -6.60
N ALA A 22 10.25 5.53 -6.63
CA ALA A 22 10.91 4.24 -6.88
C ALA A 22 10.49 3.19 -5.84
N ASP A 23 10.49 3.57 -4.55
CA ASP A 23 10.05 2.73 -3.45
C ASP A 23 8.58 2.33 -3.60
N LYS A 24 7.69 3.30 -3.88
CA LYS A 24 6.25 3.05 -4.09
C LYS A 24 6.01 2.01 -5.17
N ILE A 25 6.70 2.08 -6.30
CA ILE A 25 6.43 1.21 -7.45
C ILE A 25 7.32 -0.04 -7.50
N GLY A 26 8.18 -0.26 -6.50
CA GLY A 26 9.02 -1.45 -6.40
C GLY A 26 10.11 -1.56 -7.46
N VAL A 27 10.62 -0.44 -7.99
CA VAL A 27 11.69 -0.46 -9.01
C VAL A 27 12.92 0.32 -8.57
N SER A 28 14.06 0.07 -9.21
CA SER A 28 15.30 0.77 -8.86
C SER A 28 15.22 2.28 -9.10
N TYR A 29 15.95 3.05 -8.29
CA TYR A 29 16.09 4.51 -8.46
C TYR A 29 16.54 4.88 -9.87
N SER A 30 17.59 4.24 -10.40
CA SER A 30 18.14 4.58 -11.72
C SER A 30 17.12 4.40 -12.83
N TRP A 31 16.34 3.31 -12.78
CA TRP A 31 15.27 3.07 -13.75
C TRP A 31 14.14 4.10 -13.62
N THR A 32 13.77 4.46 -12.39
CA THR A 32 12.77 5.50 -12.13
C THR A 32 13.26 6.85 -12.65
N TYR A 33 14.53 7.18 -12.40
CA TYR A 33 15.18 8.41 -12.83
C TYR A 33 15.13 8.57 -14.35
N ASP A 34 15.48 7.52 -15.10
CA ASP A 34 15.43 7.51 -16.57
C ASP A 34 14.00 7.76 -17.09
N TRP A 35 12.98 7.18 -16.43
CA TRP A 35 11.59 7.43 -16.77
C TRP A 35 11.13 8.84 -16.43
N ILE A 36 11.56 9.38 -15.29
CA ILE A 36 11.25 10.76 -14.90
C ILE A 36 11.85 11.74 -15.93
N GLU A 37 13.08 11.51 -16.42
CA GLU A 37 13.65 12.35 -17.49
C GLU A 37 12.78 12.33 -18.75
N ARG A 38 12.33 11.15 -19.20
CA ARG A 38 11.45 11.03 -20.37
C ARG A 38 10.09 11.70 -20.18
N LEU A 39 9.50 11.55 -19.00
CA LEU A 39 8.21 12.15 -18.65
C LEU A 39 8.32 13.68 -18.53
N GLU A 40 9.45 14.19 -18.07
CA GLU A 40 9.74 15.63 -18.02
C GLU A 40 9.94 16.22 -19.42
N GLU A 41 10.71 15.55 -20.29
CA GLU A 41 10.87 15.94 -21.70
C GLU A 41 9.52 15.97 -22.44
N ALA A 42 8.62 15.03 -22.11
CA ALA A 42 7.26 14.97 -22.63
C ALA A 42 6.29 15.96 -21.96
N ARG A 43 6.73 16.73 -20.96
CA ARG A 43 5.92 17.67 -20.17
C ARG A 43 4.74 17.04 -19.43
N VAL A 44 4.88 15.77 -19.05
CA VAL A 44 3.91 15.07 -18.18
C VAL A 44 4.18 15.37 -16.72
N ILE A 45 5.47 15.49 -16.37
CA ILE A 45 5.97 15.78 -15.02
C ILE A 45 6.88 17.01 -15.06
N ALA A 46 6.96 17.73 -13.94
CA ALA A 46 7.97 18.75 -13.68
C ALA A 46 8.77 18.43 -12.41
N ARG A 47 10.08 18.69 -12.44
CA ARG A 47 10.92 18.74 -11.24
C ARG A 47 10.84 20.14 -10.64
N THR A 48 10.40 20.24 -9.39
CA THR A 48 10.32 21.49 -8.64
C THR A 48 11.31 21.47 -7.48
N ASP A 49 11.56 22.63 -6.86
CA ASP A 49 12.37 22.72 -5.64
C ASP A 49 11.79 21.90 -4.48
N ASN A 50 10.50 21.57 -4.53
CA ASN A 50 9.82 20.77 -3.53
C ASN A 50 9.71 19.29 -3.90
N GLY A 51 10.19 18.86 -5.08
CA GLY A 51 10.08 17.48 -5.57
C GLY A 51 9.31 17.37 -6.88
N ILE A 52 8.81 16.16 -7.17
CA ILE A 52 8.10 15.83 -8.41
C ILE A 52 6.66 16.34 -8.37
N GLU A 53 6.20 16.88 -9.50
CA GLU A 53 4.82 17.31 -9.72
C GLU A 53 4.32 16.81 -11.07
N VAL A 54 3.14 16.19 -11.11
CA VAL A 54 2.47 15.82 -12.37
C VAL A 54 1.73 17.05 -12.89
N VAL A 55 2.10 17.49 -14.09
CA VAL A 55 1.56 18.73 -14.70
C VAL A 55 0.59 18.46 -15.84
N ASP A 56 0.61 17.25 -16.41
CA ASP A 56 -0.36 16.81 -17.42
C ASP A 56 -1.41 15.90 -16.78
N HIS A 57 -2.52 16.51 -16.37
CA HIS A 57 -3.64 15.79 -15.76
C HIS A 57 -4.48 14.99 -16.77
N GLU A 58 -4.43 15.33 -18.07
CA GLU A 58 -5.13 14.57 -19.11
C GLU A 58 -4.43 13.23 -19.32
N ILE A 59 -3.10 13.24 -19.44
CA ILE A 59 -2.30 12.01 -19.52
C ILE A 59 -2.42 11.18 -18.25
N ARG A 60 -2.44 11.81 -17.06
CA ARG A 60 -2.69 11.09 -15.80
C ARG A 60 -4.03 10.36 -15.83
N GLN A 61 -5.09 11.00 -16.31
CA GLN A 61 -6.42 10.39 -16.43
C GLN A 61 -6.41 9.22 -17.43
N GLN A 62 -5.77 9.38 -18.60
CA GLN A 62 -5.65 8.31 -19.59
C GLN A 62 -4.88 7.10 -19.05
N TYR A 63 -3.82 7.33 -18.25
CA TYR A 63 -3.12 6.25 -17.56
C TYR A 63 -4.00 5.56 -16.52
N ALA A 64 -4.82 6.29 -15.78
CA ALA A 64 -5.74 5.70 -14.80
C ALA A 64 -6.75 4.77 -15.48
N GLU A 65 -7.36 5.21 -16.58
CA GLU A 65 -8.30 4.41 -17.37
C GLU A 65 -7.65 3.16 -17.96
N MET A 66 -6.43 3.28 -18.47
CA MET A 66 -5.66 2.15 -18.97
C MET A 66 -5.36 1.13 -17.86
N MET A 67 -4.88 1.58 -16.70
CA MET A 67 -4.54 0.69 -15.59
C MET A 67 -5.79 0.00 -15.03
N ALA A 68 -6.90 0.72 -14.87
CA ALA A 68 -8.19 0.12 -14.48
C ALA A 68 -8.64 -0.96 -15.49
N ALA A 69 -8.49 -0.72 -16.78
CA ALA A 69 -8.82 -1.71 -17.80
C ALA A 69 -7.88 -2.93 -17.83
N LEU A 70 -6.64 -2.81 -17.32
CA LEU A 70 -5.71 -3.93 -17.18
C LEU A 70 -6.06 -4.76 -15.93
N TYR A 71 -6.23 -4.10 -14.78
CA TYR A 71 -6.53 -4.78 -13.52
C TYR A 71 -7.91 -5.45 -13.47
N SER A 72 -8.89 -4.96 -14.22
CA SER A 72 -10.19 -5.63 -14.37
C SER A 72 -10.14 -6.90 -15.25
N ARG A 73 -9.01 -7.18 -15.93
CA ARG A 73 -8.89 -8.32 -16.87
C ARG A 73 -7.89 -9.36 -16.40
N ASP A 74 -6.83 -8.90 -15.76
CA ASP A 74 -5.72 -9.72 -15.30
C ASP A 74 -5.71 -9.76 -13.77
N ALA A 75 -5.21 -10.87 -13.20
CA ALA A 75 -5.06 -10.97 -11.75
C ALA A 75 -4.11 -9.88 -11.24
N ILE A 76 -4.56 -9.14 -10.21
CA ILE A 76 -3.76 -8.11 -9.55
C ILE A 76 -2.67 -8.80 -8.73
N SER A 77 -1.41 -8.42 -8.92
CA SER A 77 -0.33 -8.96 -8.11
C SER A 77 -0.37 -8.40 -6.68
N GLN A 78 0.18 -9.15 -5.72
CA GLN A 78 0.31 -8.67 -4.34
C GLN A 78 1.09 -7.35 -4.26
N GLU A 79 2.14 -7.19 -5.07
CA GLU A 79 2.89 -5.92 -5.16
C GLU A 79 1.96 -4.78 -5.62
N ASP A 80 1.16 -5.00 -6.66
CA ASP A 80 0.26 -3.98 -7.19
C ASP A 80 -0.88 -3.64 -6.23
N ALA A 81 -1.28 -4.57 -5.36
CA ALA A 81 -2.25 -4.31 -4.29
C ALA A 81 -1.81 -3.20 -3.32
N TYR A 82 -0.50 -2.99 -3.12
CA TYR A 82 0.01 -1.87 -2.32
C TYR A 82 0.23 -0.60 -3.14
N ILE A 83 0.35 -0.72 -4.46
CA ILE A 83 0.56 0.42 -5.36
C ILE A 83 -0.76 1.12 -5.68
N ILE A 84 -1.81 0.34 -5.95
CA ILE A 84 -3.11 0.83 -6.44
C ILE A 84 -3.67 1.97 -5.56
N PRO A 85 -3.68 1.91 -4.22
CA PRO A 85 -4.22 2.99 -3.40
C PRO A 85 -3.49 4.34 -3.61
N HIS A 86 -2.22 4.33 -4.04
CA HIS A 86 -1.53 5.57 -4.40
C HIS A 86 -2.14 6.29 -5.60
N PHE A 87 -2.77 5.57 -6.52
CA PHE A 87 -3.36 6.16 -7.73
C PHE A 87 -4.54 7.07 -7.42
N ALA A 88 -5.23 6.84 -6.30
CA ALA A 88 -6.33 7.69 -5.84
C ALA A 88 -5.85 9.13 -5.55
N GLY A 89 -4.58 9.31 -5.22
CA GLY A 89 -4.06 10.62 -4.78
C GLY A 89 -4.61 11.07 -3.42
N ILE A 90 -5.28 10.18 -2.68
CA ILE A 90 -5.87 10.42 -1.36
C ILE A 90 -4.92 9.85 -0.30
N GLU A 91 -4.94 10.42 0.91
CA GLU A 91 -4.18 9.89 2.05
C GLU A 91 -4.82 8.59 2.57
N PHE A 92 -3.96 7.65 2.95
CA PHE A 92 -4.30 6.39 3.60
C PHE A 92 -3.08 5.89 4.37
N ALA A 93 -3.30 4.95 5.28
CA ALA A 93 -2.26 4.21 5.99
C ALA A 93 -2.60 2.72 6.00
N CYS A 94 -1.63 1.85 5.75
CA CYS A 94 -1.76 0.41 6.02
C CYS A 94 -1.99 0.19 7.52
N THR A 95 -2.93 -0.69 7.86
CA THR A 95 -3.33 -0.99 9.25
C THR A 95 -3.51 -2.51 9.44
N GLU A 96 -3.84 -2.97 10.64
CA GLU A 96 -4.11 -4.37 10.95
C GLU A 96 -2.93 -5.27 10.52
N ILE A 97 -3.20 -6.40 9.85
CA ILE A 97 -2.16 -7.27 9.32
C ILE A 97 -1.25 -6.60 8.28
N ASP A 98 -1.71 -5.56 7.57
CA ASP A 98 -0.88 -4.81 6.63
C ASP A 98 0.14 -3.93 7.34
N ALA A 99 -0.17 -3.41 8.53
CA ALA A 99 0.82 -2.72 9.33
C ALA A 99 1.94 -3.68 9.76
N ALA A 100 1.59 -4.90 10.20
CA ALA A 100 2.56 -5.94 10.51
C ALA A 100 3.41 -6.32 9.29
N TYR A 101 2.78 -6.52 8.13
CA TYR A 101 3.49 -6.82 6.89
C TYR A 101 4.49 -5.71 6.52
N VAL A 102 4.06 -4.44 6.57
CA VAL A 102 4.90 -3.29 6.19
C VAL A 102 6.06 -3.10 7.19
N TRP A 103 5.79 -3.08 8.50
CA TRP A 103 6.81 -2.89 9.54
C TRP A 103 7.81 -4.06 9.64
N THR A 104 7.43 -5.26 9.21
CA THR A 104 8.34 -6.41 9.15
C THR A 104 9.04 -6.55 7.80
N HIS A 105 8.88 -5.57 6.89
CA HIS A 105 9.44 -5.61 5.54
C HIS A 105 9.04 -6.86 4.75
N GLY A 106 7.79 -7.31 4.93
CA GLY A 106 7.24 -8.53 4.34
C GLY A 106 7.57 -9.82 5.11
N GLY A 107 8.22 -9.72 6.27
CA GLY A 107 8.57 -10.85 7.13
C GLY A 107 7.38 -11.55 7.79
N TYR A 108 6.19 -10.93 7.78
CA TYR A 108 4.96 -11.48 8.36
C TYR A 108 3.77 -11.38 7.38
N GLN A 109 3.16 -12.51 7.05
CA GLN A 109 2.05 -12.61 6.08
C GLN A 109 1.10 -13.79 6.37
N ILE A 110 0.61 -13.92 7.60
CA ILE A 110 -0.29 -15.03 7.98
C ILE A 110 -1.71 -14.80 7.40
N ALA A 111 -2.48 -15.88 7.22
CA ALA A 111 -3.91 -15.84 6.87
C ALA A 111 -4.27 -15.16 5.53
N ARG A 112 -3.33 -15.14 4.57
CA ARG A 112 -3.58 -14.75 3.18
C ARG A 112 -3.35 -15.93 2.25
N THR A 113 -4.23 -16.11 1.27
CA THR A 113 -4.00 -17.07 0.18
C THR A 113 -3.88 -16.31 -1.14
N HIS A 114 -3.52 -17.02 -2.21
CA HIS A 114 -3.45 -16.39 -3.53
C HIS A 114 -4.83 -15.95 -4.02
N ASP A 115 -5.89 -16.65 -3.59
CA ASP A 115 -7.26 -16.45 -4.05
C ASP A 115 -8.10 -15.65 -3.02
N ASP A 116 -7.46 -15.14 -1.96
CA ASP A 116 -8.09 -14.36 -0.88
C ASP A 116 -7.03 -13.49 -0.18
N TYR A 117 -6.89 -12.26 -0.66
CA TYR A 117 -5.88 -11.30 -0.23
C TYR A 117 -6.51 -9.96 0.14
N PRO A 118 -6.94 -9.80 1.40
CA PRO A 118 -7.39 -8.51 1.92
C PRO A 118 -6.21 -7.55 2.13
N VAL A 119 -6.41 -6.29 1.75
CA VAL A 119 -5.55 -5.17 2.14
C VAL A 119 -6.34 -4.19 3.02
N PHE A 120 -5.85 -4.00 4.24
CA PHE A 120 -6.48 -3.19 5.28
C PHE A 120 -5.86 -1.79 5.27
N ILE A 121 -6.70 -0.76 5.07
CA ILE A 121 -6.27 0.64 5.05
C ILE A 121 -7.12 1.51 5.96
N GLN A 122 -6.47 2.39 6.74
CA GLN A 122 -7.09 3.53 7.38
C GLN A 122 -7.16 4.72 6.45
N VAL A 123 -8.30 5.41 6.46
CA VAL A 123 -8.56 6.60 5.63
C VAL A 123 -9.31 7.65 6.44
N HIS A 124 -9.26 8.91 6.03
CA HIS A 124 -10.13 9.93 6.63
C HIS A 124 -11.60 9.62 6.36
N ASP A 125 -12.47 9.70 7.38
CA ASP A 125 -13.92 9.41 7.24
C ASP A 125 -14.60 10.23 6.13
N ARG A 126 -14.24 11.51 6.02
CA ARG A 126 -14.73 12.42 4.97
C ARG A 126 -14.41 11.96 3.54
N ASP A 127 -13.41 11.10 3.36
CA ASP A 127 -12.91 10.66 2.06
C ASP A 127 -13.40 9.24 1.68
N VAL A 128 -14.17 8.54 2.54
CA VAL A 128 -14.70 7.18 2.27
C VAL A 128 -15.45 7.10 0.95
N GLY A 129 -16.32 8.08 0.66
CA GLY A 129 -17.06 8.11 -0.60
C GLY A 129 -16.15 8.22 -1.84
N ARG A 130 -14.99 8.86 -1.71
CA ARG A 130 -13.99 8.97 -2.78
C ARG A 130 -13.20 7.67 -2.95
N TRP A 131 -12.88 6.99 -1.85
CA TRP A 131 -12.27 5.66 -1.89
C TRP A 131 -13.17 4.63 -2.55
N ASN A 132 -14.46 4.60 -2.22
CA ASN A 132 -15.42 3.70 -2.86
C ASN A 132 -15.54 3.95 -4.37
N ALA A 133 -15.61 5.22 -4.79
CA ALA A 133 -15.65 5.57 -6.20
C ALA A 133 -14.35 5.17 -6.93
N PHE A 134 -13.20 5.30 -6.26
CA PHE A 134 -11.90 4.90 -6.79
C PHE A 134 -11.81 3.38 -6.98
N PHE A 135 -12.12 2.56 -5.97
CA PHE A 135 -12.04 1.10 -6.11
C PHE A 135 -13.03 0.57 -7.15
N GLN A 136 -14.24 1.14 -7.20
CA GLN A 136 -15.21 0.83 -8.25
C GLN A 136 -14.69 1.13 -9.67
N GLN A 137 -13.94 2.23 -9.85
CA GLN A 137 -13.33 2.54 -11.14
C GLN A 137 -12.34 1.45 -11.60
N PHE A 138 -11.66 0.82 -10.65
CA PHE A 138 -10.68 -0.25 -10.89
C PHE A 138 -11.31 -1.65 -10.92
N ASP A 139 -12.62 -1.76 -10.74
CA ASP A 139 -13.35 -3.04 -10.61
C ASP A 139 -12.82 -3.88 -9.45
N ILE A 140 -12.48 -3.22 -8.33
CA ILE A 140 -11.96 -3.86 -7.12
C ILE A 140 -13.00 -3.74 -6.00
N GLU A 141 -13.27 -4.86 -5.34
CA GLU A 141 -14.14 -4.88 -4.18
C GLU A 141 -13.52 -4.18 -2.97
N ALA A 142 -14.33 -3.37 -2.29
CA ALA A 142 -13.95 -2.69 -1.07
C ALA A 142 -15.11 -2.69 -0.07
N THR A 143 -14.80 -3.00 1.18
CA THR A 143 -15.74 -3.03 2.30
C THR A 143 -15.31 -2.06 3.38
N ILE A 144 -16.24 -1.67 4.25
CA ILE A 144 -15.99 -0.70 5.32
C ILE A 144 -16.02 -1.42 6.67
N ASN A 145 -14.98 -1.23 7.47
CA ASN A 145 -14.76 -1.78 8.84
C ASN A 145 -14.66 -3.30 8.97
N GLU A 146 -15.35 -4.07 8.14
CA GLU A 146 -15.44 -5.51 8.29
C GLU A 146 -15.01 -6.21 7.00
N ARG A 147 -14.08 -7.16 7.16
CA ARG A 147 -13.69 -8.07 6.09
C ARG A 147 -14.89 -9.00 5.77
N PRO A 148 -15.32 -9.11 4.51
CA PRO A 148 -16.35 -10.06 4.11
C PRO A 148 -15.84 -11.50 4.17
N ASP A 149 -16.77 -12.46 4.11
CA ASP A 149 -16.40 -13.86 3.95
C ASP A 149 -15.72 -14.05 2.58
N ALA A 150 -14.68 -14.89 2.50
CA ALA A 150 -13.91 -15.09 1.28
C ALA A 150 -14.76 -15.60 0.10
N ASP A 151 -15.84 -16.34 0.39
CA ASP A 151 -16.78 -16.86 -0.61
C ASP A 151 -17.70 -15.76 -1.21
N ASP A 152 -17.73 -14.57 -0.61
CA ASP A 152 -18.59 -13.44 -1.01
C ASP A 152 -17.83 -12.37 -1.84
N ILE A 153 -16.53 -12.57 -2.09
CA ILE A 153 -15.69 -11.64 -2.86
C ILE A 153 -15.43 -12.17 -4.27
N ASP A 154 -15.69 -11.35 -5.28
CA ASP A 154 -15.23 -11.59 -6.64
C ASP A 154 -13.78 -11.08 -6.81
N GLY A 155 -12.83 -12.01 -6.87
CA GLY A 155 -11.42 -11.75 -7.20
C GLY A 155 -10.43 -11.95 -6.05
N ASP A 156 -9.15 -11.97 -6.40
CA ASP A 156 -8.07 -12.36 -5.48
C ASP A 156 -7.72 -11.24 -4.46
N ILE A 157 -7.84 -9.97 -4.87
CA ILE A 157 -7.49 -8.79 -4.07
C ILE A 157 -8.76 -8.01 -3.74
N HIS A 158 -8.93 -7.66 -2.46
CA HIS A 158 -9.97 -6.73 -2.02
C HIS A 158 -9.47 -5.82 -0.90
N TYR A 159 -10.15 -4.70 -0.68
CA TYR A 159 -9.78 -3.73 0.35
C TYR A 159 -10.78 -3.71 1.50
N VAL A 160 -10.24 -3.59 2.71
CA VAL A 160 -11.03 -3.30 3.92
C VAL A 160 -10.63 -1.91 4.39
N VAL A 161 -11.59 -0.99 4.39
CA VAL A 161 -11.37 0.43 4.64
C VAL A 161 -11.87 0.79 6.04
N PHE A 162 -10.99 1.34 6.87
CA PHE A 162 -11.28 1.82 8.22
C PHE A 162 -11.35 3.35 8.24
N PRO A 163 -12.54 3.95 8.37
CA PRO A 163 -12.71 5.39 8.44
C PRO A 163 -12.31 5.95 9.81
N GLU A 164 -11.40 6.92 9.82
CA GLU A 164 -10.98 7.61 11.04
C GLU A 164 -11.55 9.03 11.10
N THR A 165 -12.15 9.38 12.25
CA THR A 165 -12.83 10.68 12.46
C THR A 165 -11.86 11.77 12.92
N ASP A 166 -10.87 11.41 13.74
CA ASP A 166 -9.94 12.36 14.37
C ASP A 166 -8.68 12.66 13.52
N GLY A 167 -8.67 12.16 12.28
CA GLY A 167 -7.53 12.19 11.37
C GLY A 167 -6.77 10.86 11.35
N ILE A 168 -5.78 10.76 10.47
CA ILE A 168 -4.87 9.61 10.40
C ILE A 168 -3.43 10.11 10.54
N ASP A 169 -2.66 9.42 11.37
CA ASP A 169 -1.21 9.58 11.43
C ASP A 169 -0.55 8.58 10.47
N ILE A 170 0.49 9.03 9.76
CA ILE A 170 1.10 8.27 8.67
C ILE A 170 2.62 8.28 8.80
N GLU A 171 3.18 7.11 9.01
CA GLU A 171 4.59 6.82 8.78
C GLU A 171 4.80 6.16 7.41
N TRP A 172 6.06 6.05 6.99
CA TRP A 172 6.37 5.47 5.68
C TRP A 172 7.54 4.50 5.75
N VAL A 173 7.30 3.29 5.22
CA VAL A 173 8.28 2.21 5.17
C VAL A 173 8.28 1.63 3.77
N ASN A 174 9.44 1.62 3.11
CA ASN A 174 9.63 1.08 1.75
C ASN A 174 8.55 1.51 0.74
N GLY A 175 8.17 2.80 0.76
CA GLY A 175 7.20 3.36 -0.17
C GLY A 175 5.74 3.19 0.23
N ASN A 176 5.44 2.42 1.27
CA ASN A 176 4.08 2.23 1.78
C ASN A 176 3.79 3.19 2.95
N PRO A 177 2.64 3.88 2.95
CA PRO A 177 2.18 4.62 4.10
C PRO A 177 1.56 3.63 5.09
N VAL A 178 1.87 3.75 6.37
CA VAL A 178 1.48 2.82 7.43
C VAL A 178 1.19 3.58 8.71
N ILE A 179 0.31 3.04 9.56
CA ILE A 179 0.10 3.60 10.90
C ILE A 179 1.42 3.64 11.69
N PRO A 180 1.57 4.58 12.64
CA PRO A 180 2.75 4.65 13.51
C PRO A 180 3.14 3.31 14.12
N LEU A 181 4.44 3.12 14.37
CA LEU A 181 4.95 1.85 14.88
C LEU A 181 4.34 1.48 16.25
N GLU A 182 4.11 2.48 17.12
CA GLU A 182 3.45 2.30 18.41
C GLU A 182 2.03 1.74 18.24
N ASP A 183 1.22 2.36 17.38
CA ASP A 183 -0.16 1.92 17.10
C ASP A 183 -0.19 0.51 16.47
N ALA A 184 0.76 0.21 15.57
CA ALA A 184 0.90 -1.11 14.99
C ALA A 184 1.23 -2.19 16.03
N VAL A 185 2.15 -1.89 16.97
CA VAL A 185 2.48 -2.79 18.08
C VAL A 185 1.29 -3.00 19.00
N ASP A 186 0.53 -1.95 19.31
CA ASP A 186 -0.68 -2.06 20.12
C ASP A 186 -1.72 -2.99 19.47
N GLN A 187 -2.01 -2.80 18.17
CA GLN A 187 -2.90 -3.70 17.41
C GLN A 187 -2.43 -5.16 17.44
N MET A 188 -1.13 -5.40 17.24
CA MET A 188 -0.56 -6.74 17.27
C MET A 188 -0.64 -7.38 18.66
N MET A 189 -0.46 -6.58 19.71
CA MET A 189 -0.54 -7.04 21.10
C MET A 189 -1.97 -7.42 21.51
N GLU A 190 -3.00 -6.75 20.99
CA GLU A 190 -4.41 -7.10 21.23
C GLU A 190 -4.76 -8.52 20.74
N ASN A 191 -4.13 -8.97 19.66
CA ASN A 191 -4.25 -10.34 19.14
C ASN A 191 -2.90 -11.07 19.10
N ARG A 192 -2.13 -10.92 20.18
CA ARG A 192 -0.75 -11.41 20.29
C ARG A 192 -0.51 -12.85 19.79
N PRO A 193 -1.35 -13.86 20.08
CA PRO A 193 -1.11 -15.23 19.59
C PRO A 193 -0.99 -15.35 18.07
N ALA A 194 -1.67 -14.48 17.31
CA ALA A 194 -1.53 -14.43 15.86
C ALA A 194 -0.25 -13.71 15.42
N TYR A 195 0.18 -12.69 16.17
CA TYR A 195 1.24 -11.75 15.78
C TYR A 195 2.59 -11.97 16.48
N GLU A 196 2.75 -12.97 17.34
CA GLU A 196 4.02 -13.26 18.05
C GLU A 196 5.25 -13.20 17.11
N PRO A 197 5.25 -13.84 15.91
CA PRO A 197 6.40 -13.76 15.02
C PRO A 197 6.68 -12.34 14.48
N ALA A 198 5.63 -11.54 14.24
CA ALA A 198 5.79 -10.14 13.82
C ALA A 198 6.40 -9.29 14.94
N LEU A 199 5.89 -9.46 16.16
CA LEU A 199 6.36 -8.73 17.35
C LEU A 199 7.84 -9.00 17.63
N GLU A 200 8.33 -10.22 17.41
CA GLU A 200 9.75 -10.53 17.55
C GLU A 200 10.63 -9.88 16.49
N ILE A 201 10.17 -9.85 15.23
CA ILE A 201 10.87 -9.15 14.14
C ILE A 201 10.98 -7.67 14.50
N ILE A 202 9.87 -7.07 14.92
CA ILE A 202 9.78 -5.66 15.29
C ILE A 202 10.66 -5.34 16.50
N ALA A 203 10.58 -6.12 17.58
CA ALA A 203 11.40 -5.92 18.79
C ALA A 203 12.90 -5.90 18.46
N ARG A 204 13.34 -6.84 17.61
CA ARG A 204 14.73 -6.93 17.17
C ARG A 204 15.13 -5.78 16.24
N GLU A 205 14.27 -5.38 15.32
CA GLU A 205 14.60 -4.42 14.27
C GLU A 205 14.55 -2.96 14.74
N TYR A 206 13.62 -2.66 15.65
CA TYR A 206 13.37 -1.30 16.13
C TYR A 206 13.81 -1.07 17.59
N ASP A 207 14.46 -2.05 18.23
CA ASP A 207 14.96 -1.98 19.62
C ASP A 207 13.84 -1.61 20.62
N ILE A 208 12.66 -2.21 20.44
CA ILE A 208 11.50 -2.02 21.31
C ILE A 208 11.48 -3.12 22.37
N ASP A 209 11.27 -2.73 23.64
CA ASP A 209 11.13 -3.65 24.76
C ASP A 209 9.74 -4.32 24.75
N ILE A 210 9.61 -5.33 23.89
CA ILE A 210 8.44 -6.22 23.82
C ILE A 210 8.89 -7.58 24.36
N ASP A 211 8.23 -8.07 25.41
CA ASP A 211 8.43 -9.44 25.92
C ASP A 211 7.80 -10.45 24.95
N ALA A 212 8.35 -10.58 23.73
CA ALA A 212 7.96 -11.53 22.70
C ALA A 212 9.05 -12.59 22.53
N SER A 213 8.67 -13.87 22.53
CA SER A 213 9.65 -14.96 22.41
C SER A 213 9.06 -16.22 21.77
N HIS A 214 9.62 -16.60 20.62
CA HIS A 214 9.31 -17.87 19.98
C HIS A 214 10.04 -18.96 20.73
N HIS A 215 9.28 -19.92 21.25
CA HIS A 215 9.84 -21.25 21.38
C HIS A 215 9.95 -21.82 19.96
N ASP A 216 11.16 -21.76 19.39
CA ASP A 216 11.52 -22.64 18.28
C ASP A 216 11.16 -24.08 18.71
N ALA A 217 10.19 -24.67 18.03
CA ALA A 217 9.93 -26.09 18.16
C ALA A 217 11.17 -26.81 17.62
N MET A 218 12.09 -27.14 18.54
CA MET A 218 13.25 -27.96 18.29
C MET A 218 12.83 -29.17 17.46
N THR A 219 13.51 -29.31 16.32
CA THR A 219 13.75 -30.54 15.56
C THR A 219 13.32 -31.81 16.30
N ALA A 220 12.28 -32.48 15.80
CA ALA A 220 12.03 -33.87 16.13
C ALA A 220 13.13 -34.74 15.50
N ASP A 221 13.70 -35.61 16.33
CA ASP A 221 14.72 -36.64 16.05
C ASP A 221 14.41 -37.53 14.82
#